data_AF-A0AAF0PGX3-F1
#
_entry.id   AF-A0AAF0PGX3-F1
#
_cell.length_a   1.000
_cell.length_b   1.000
_cell.length_c   1.000
_cell.angle_alpha   90.00
_cell.angle_beta   90.00
_cell.angle_gamma   90.00
#
_symmetry.space_group_name_H-M   'P 1'
#
loop_
_entity.id
_entity.type
_entity.pdbx_description
1 polymer ?
#
loop_
_entity_poly.entity_id
_entity_poly.type
_entity_poly.pdbx_seq_one_letter_code
_entity_poly.pdbx_strand_id
1 'polypeptide(L)'
;MGILSRASYVIRSKLNSVLNRAEDPTETLDYSYEQMRDQLQQVKRGIADLTTQKKRLEMQKRRLEENVEKHNDQARTAVQQGREDLARRALEKKKTKMNQIEDLERQISDLQNQQDRLIDQKNELQSRIEEFRTKKETMKARHEAAKASSTVSEAMTATGEEFEDVGRAIERAEEQTEDMEARAAAMDELHESGAFDDVLSDKDNIDRELEQLSTDSGVEAELETLKSDVGADDAESAPEQTGEADEAELTDLEGEDQDEVEAELAELQDEESA
;
A
#
# COMPACT_ATOMS: atom_id res chain seq x y z
N MET A 1 38.09 -1.10 28.73
CA MET A 1 37.91 -0.68 27.32
C MET A 1 38.79 -1.57 26.45
N GLY A 2 38.40 -2.59 25.70
CA GLY A 2 37.10 -3.02 25.19
C GLY A 2 37.30 -3.67 23.81
N ILE A 3 38.13 -4.73 23.73
CA ILE A 3 38.38 -5.47 22.47
C ILE A 3 37.46 -6.70 22.39
N LEU A 4 37.15 -7.31 23.53
CA LEU A 4 36.22 -8.44 23.66
C LEU A 4 34.74 -8.04 23.46
N SER A 5 34.40 -6.75 23.63
CA SER A 5 33.06 -6.23 23.35
C SER A 5 32.80 -6.04 21.85
N ARG A 6 33.84 -5.89 21.01
CA ARG A 6 33.68 -5.77 19.56
C ARG A 6 33.57 -7.13 18.87
N ALA A 7 34.29 -8.14 19.37
CA ALA A 7 34.18 -9.51 18.86
C ALA A 7 32.79 -10.13 19.12
N SER A 8 32.21 -9.87 20.30
CA SER A 8 30.85 -10.34 20.61
C SER A 8 29.76 -9.57 19.85
N TYR A 9 29.98 -8.29 19.51
CA TYR A 9 29.02 -7.51 18.70
C TYR A 9 28.98 -7.96 17.24
N VAL A 10 30.11 -8.34 16.65
CA VAL A 10 30.17 -8.85 15.25
C VAL A 10 29.55 -10.26 15.13
N ILE A 11 29.55 -11.04 16.20
CA ILE A 11 28.89 -12.36 16.23
C ILE A 11 27.37 -12.18 16.45
N ARG A 12 26.93 -11.26 17.32
CA ARG A 12 25.51 -10.96 17.53
C ARG A 12 24.83 -10.29 16.34
N SER A 13 25.52 -9.39 15.63
CA SER A 13 24.95 -8.75 14.44
C SER A 13 24.77 -9.75 13.29
N LYS A 14 25.69 -10.70 13.12
CA LYS A 14 25.55 -11.81 12.17
C LYS A 14 24.46 -12.81 12.61
N LEU A 15 24.30 -13.08 13.90
CA LEU A 15 23.21 -13.92 14.41
C LEU A 15 21.83 -13.26 14.25
N ASN A 16 21.70 -11.95 14.49
CA ASN A 16 20.45 -11.22 14.23
C ASN A 16 20.13 -11.17 12.72
N SER A 17 21.14 -11.01 11.86
CA SER A 17 20.92 -11.04 10.41
C SER A 17 20.51 -12.42 9.89
N VAL A 18 20.99 -13.51 10.51
CA VAL A 18 20.62 -14.89 10.14
C VAL A 18 19.24 -15.25 10.72
N LEU A 19 18.88 -14.70 11.87
CA LEU A 19 17.55 -14.90 12.48
C LEU A 19 16.46 -14.16 11.69
N ASN A 20 16.70 -12.91 11.26
CA ASN A 20 15.75 -12.17 10.42
C ASN A 20 15.74 -12.64 8.94
N ARG A 21 16.80 -13.32 8.48
CA ARG A 21 16.85 -13.94 7.14
C ARG A 21 15.95 -15.18 7.01
N ALA A 22 15.51 -15.73 8.14
CA ALA A 22 14.42 -16.71 8.18
C ALA A 22 13.03 -16.06 8.19
N GLU A 23 12.92 -14.73 8.36
CA GLU A 23 11.65 -14.00 8.43
C GLU A 23 11.20 -13.45 7.08
N ASP A 24 12.13 -13.13 6.15
CA ASP A 24 11.77 -12.68 4.80
C ASP A 24 11.70 -13.86 3.80
N PRO A 25 10.49 -14.25 3.35
CA PRO A 25 10.32 -15.34 2.39
C PRO A 25 11.02 -15.06 1.05
N THR A 26 11.26 -13.79 0.70
CA THR A 26 11.88 -13.41 -0.57
C THR A 26 13.37 -13.72 -0.61
N GLU A 27 14.11 -13.49 0.50
CA GLU A 27 15.53 -13.79 0.61
C GLU A 27 15.80 -15.31 0.59
N THR A 28 14.93 -16.08 1.25
CA THR A 28 15.02 -17.55 1.26
C THR A 28 14.84 -18.13 -0.14
N LEU A 29 13.94 -17.57 -0.94
CA LEU A 29 13.73 -17.98 -2.33
C LEU A 29 14.92 -17.59 -3.23
N ASP A 30 15.51 -16.41 -3.04
CA ASP A 30 16.72 -16.02 -3.77
C ASP A 30 17.90 -16.95 -3.48
N TYR A 31 18.14 -17.23 -2.19
CA TYR A 31 19.19 -18.17 -1.79
C TYR A 31 18.98 -19.56 -2.39
N SER A 32 17.76 -20.07 -2.34
CA SER A 32 17.42 -21.37 -2.94
C SER A 32 17.66 -21.39 -4.45
N TYR A 33 17.31 -20.30 -5.14
CA TYR A 33 17.57 -20.15 -6.58
C TYR A 33 19.07 -20.17 -6.91
N GLU A 34 19.89 -19.45 -6.14
CA GLU A 34 21.35 -19.47 -6.29
C GLU A 34 21.91 -20.87 -6.06
N GLN A 35 21.49 -21.56 -4.99
CA GLN A 35 21.92 -22.92 -4.68
C GLN A 35 21.61 -23.89 -5.84
N MET A 36 20.43 -23.79 -6.46
CA MET A 36 20.10 -24.63 -7.60
C MET A 36 20.95 -24.30 -8.84
N ARG A 37 21.29 -23.02 -9.07
CA ARG A 37 22.21 -22.63 -10.16
C ARG A 37 23.61 -23.20 -9.94
N ASP A 38 24.08 -23.20 -8.70
CA ASP A 38 25.38 -23.78 -8.35
C ASP A 38 25.39 -25.30 -8.56
N GLN A 39 24.32 -25.99 -8.17
CA GLN A 39 24.13 -27.41 -8.46
C GLN A 39 24.14 -27.69 -9.97
N LEU A 40 23.42 -26.89 -10.77
CA LEU A 40 23.44 -27.00 -12.23
C LEU A 40 24.84 -26.84 -12.79
N GLN A 41 25.62 -25.88 -12.27
CA GLN A 41 26.99 -25.69 -12.69
C GLN A 41 27.89 -26.86 -12.27
N GLN A 42 27.68 -27.45 -11.10
CA GLN A 42 28.38 -28.64 -10.64
C GLN A 42 28.11 -29.85 -11.56
N VAL A 43 26.84 -30.06 -11.94
CA VAL A 43 26.47 -31.13 -12.89
C VAL A 43 27.14 -30.90 -14.25
N LYS A 44 27.15 -29.65 -14.77
CA LYS A 44 27.85 -29.31 -16.01
C LYS A 44 29.35 -29.62 -15.95
N ARG A 45 30.01 -29.32 -14.82
CA ARG A 45 31.43 -29.69 -14.61
C ARG A 45 31.61 -31.21 -14.59
N GLY A 46 30.75 -31.95 -13.88
CA GLY A 46 30.78 -33.41 -13.85
C GLY A 46 30.65 -34.04 -15.25
N ILE A 47 29.76 -33.51 -16.10
CA ILE A 47 29.63 -33.94 -17.50
C ILE A 47 30.92 -33.67 -18.29
N ALA A 48 31.55 -32.51 -18.09
CA ALA A 48 32.80 -32.16 -18.76
C ALA A 48 33.97 -33.08 -18.33
N ASP A 49 34.07 -33.39 -17.04
CA ASP A 49 35.07 -34.32 -16.50
C ASP A 49 34.87 -35.73 -17.06
N LEU A 50 33.63 -36.19 -17.13
CA LEU A 50 33.28 -37.49 -17.70
C LEU A 50 33.58 -37.55 -19.20
N THR A 51 33.27 -36.48 -19.94
CA THR A 51 33.60 -36.34 -21.36
C THR A 51 35.10 -36.44 -21.59
N THR A 52 35.89 -35.78 -20.73
CA THR A 52 37.36 -35.80 -20.79
C THR A 52 37.89 -37.21 -20.56
N GLN A 53 37.37 -37.91 -19.55
CA GLN A 53 37.73 -39.30 -19.27
C GLN A 53 37.41 -40.22 -20.46
N LYS A 54 36.20 -40.10 -21.04
CA LYS A 54 35.80 -40.86 -22.23
C LYS A 54 36.74 -40.61 -23.40
N LYS A 55 37.07 -39.34 -23.69
CA LYS A 55 38.00 -38.96 -24.77
C LYS A 55 39.40 -39.53 -24.54
N ARG A 56 39.87 -39.60 -23.30
CA ARG A 56 41.15 -40.22 -22.97
C ARG A 56 41.16 -41.71 -23.29
N LEU A 57 40.08 -42.44 -22.96
CA LEU A 57 39.94 -43.85 -23.31
C LEU A 57 39.84 -44.06 -24.82
N GLU A 58 39.09 -43.22 -25.53
CA GLU A 58 39.01 -43.26 -27.00
C GLU A 58 40.39 -43.07 -27.66
N MET A 59 41.20 -42.13 -27.17
CA MET A 59 42.57 -41.95 -27.65
C MET A 59 43.46 -43.16 -27.34
N GLN A 60 43.31 -43.78 -26.17
CA GLN A 60 44.03 -45.01 -25.83
C GLN A 60 43.63 -46.17 -26.73
N LYS A 61 42.33 -46.33 -27.00
CA LYS A 61 41.78 -47.31 -27.93
C LYS A 61 42.39 -47.15 -29.32
N ARG A 62 42.40 -45.93 -29.86
CA ARG A 62 42.98 -45.62 -31.18
C ARG A 62 44.46 -46.03 -31.29
N ARG A 63 45.26 -45.75 -30.25
CA ARG A 63 46.67 -46.19 -30.20
C ARG A 63 46.80 -47.71 -30.21
N LEU A 64 45.88 -48.44 -29.58
CA LEU A 64 45.88 -49.90 -29.63
C LEU A 64 45.48 -50.42 -31.02
N GLU A 65 44.50 -49.80 -31.68
CA GLU A 65 44.09 -50.12 -33.04
C GLU A 65 45.26 -49.99 -34.03
N GLU A 66 46.02 -48.88 -33.96
CA GLU A 66 47.25 -48.69 -34.76
C GLU A 66 48.30 -49.79 -34.51
N ASN A 67 48.45 -50.22 -33.25
CA ASN A 67 49.37 -51.31 -32.91
C ASN A 67 48.88 -52.68 -33.41
N VAL A 68 47.56 -52.90 -33.43
CA VAL A 68 46.95 -54.12 -33.99
C VAL A 68 47.24 -54.20 -35.48
N GLU A 69 47.09 -53.09 -36.21
CA GLU A 69 47.43 -53.00 -37.63
C GLU A 69 48.93 -53.27 -37.86
N LYS A 70 49.81 -52.62 -37.09
CA LYS A 70 51.26 -52.86 -37.16
C LYS A 70 51.63 -54.32 -36.95
N HIS A 71 51.05 -54.99 -35.95
CA HIS A 71 51.33 -56.41 -35.72
C HIS A 71 50.74 -57.32 -36.80
N ASN A 72 49.62 -56.92 -37.40
CA ASN A 72 49.04 -57.61 -38.54
C ASN A 72 49.98 -57.56 -39.75
N ASP A 73 50.57 -56.40 -40.04
CA ASP A 73 51.53 -56.25 -41.14
C ASP A 73 52.84 -56.97 -40.86
N GLN A 74 53.34 -56.93 -39.62
CA GLN A 74 54.49 -57.73 -39.19
C GLN A 74 54.25 -59.24 -39.39
N ALA A 75 53.04 -59.73 -39.06
CA ALA A 75 52.68 -61.12 -39.29
C ALA A 75 52.66 -61.47 -40.78
N ARG A 76 52.06 -60.61 -41.63
CA ARG A 76 52.02 -60.79 -43.10
C ARG A 76 53.43 -60.86 -43.69
N THR A 77 54.31 -59.93 -43.32
CA THR A 77 55.70 -59.90 -43.79
C THR A 77 56.49 -61.12 -43.32
N ALA A 78 56.30 -61.55 -42.07
CA ALA A 78 56.97 -62.75 -41.55
C ALA A 78 56.54 -64.03 -42.30
N VAL A 79 55.24 -64.16 -42.63
CA VAL A 79 54.74 -65.27 -43.46
C VAL A 79 55.35 -65.24 -44.86
N GLN A 80 55.42 -64.08 -45.50
CA GLN A 80 56.06 -63.94 -46.83
C GLN A 80 57.54 -64.34 -46.82
N GLN A 81 58.22 -64.15 -45.69
CA GLN A 81 59.62 -64.53 -45.49
C GLN A 81 59.80 -65.98 -45.01
N GLY A 82 58.72 -66.77 -44.89
CA GLY A 82 58.76 -68.15 -44.39
C GLY A 82 59.11 -68.26 -42.90
N ARG A 83 58.98 -67.19 -42.11
CA ARG A 83 59.31 -67.13 -40.68
C ARG A 83 58.05 -67.28 -39.83
N GLU A 84 57.51 -68.49 -39.79
CA GLU A 84 56.25 -68.80 -39.10
C GLU A 84 56.29 -68.52 -37.59
N ASP A 85 57.45 -68.70 -36.95
CA ASP A 85 57.65 -68.44 -35.53
C ASP A 85 57.48 -66.95 -35.18
N LEU A 86 57.94 -66.06 -36.06
CA LEU A 86 57.75 -64.61 -35.93
C LEU A 86 56.32 -64.21 -36.24
N ALA A 87 55.69 -64.82 -37.25
CA ALA A 87 54.30 -64.57 -37.58
C ALA A 87 53.38 -64.92 -36.40
N ARG A 88 53.58 -66.10 -35.77
CA ARG A 88 52.81 -66.54 -34.60
C ARG A 88 52.95 -65.56 -33.43
N ARG A 89 54.18 -65.14 -33.11
CA ARG A 89 54.44 -64.15 -32.05
C ARG A 89 53.80 -62.78 -32.33
N ALA A 90 53.78 -62.33 -33.59
CA ALA A 90 53.12 -61.09 -33.97
C ALA A 90 51.59 -61.20 -33.81
N LEU A 91 51.00 -62.32 -34.21
CA LEU A 91 49.57 -62.60 -34.04
C LEU A 91 49.16 -62.73 -32.57
N GLU A 92 50.00 -63.32 -31.71
CA GLU A 92 49.76 -63.35 -30.26
C GLU A 92 49.69 -61.94 -29.68
N LYS A 93 50.65 -61.06 -30.02
CA LYS A 93 50.62 -59.66 -29.60
C LYS A 93 49.40 -58.91 -30.12
N LYS A 94 49.02 -59.16 -31.38
CA LYS A 94 47.79 -58.62 -31.99
C LYS A 94 46.57 -59.03 -31.16
N LYS A 95 46.42 -60.32 -30.86
CA LYS A 95 45.30 -60.86 -30.07
C LYS A 95 45.22 -60.23 -28.68
N THR A 96 46.35 -60.11 -27.98
CA THR A 96 46.38 -59.46 -26.66
C THR A 96 45.88 -58.01 -26.73
N LYS A 97 46.28 -57.25 -27.76
CA LYS A 97 45.81 -55.86 -27.94
C LYS A 97 44.36 -55.78 -28.36
N MET A 98 43.85 -56.72 -29.15
CA MET A 98 42.43 -56.81 -29.48
C MET A 98 41.58 -57.01 -28.23
N ASN A 99 41.98 -57.89 -27.32
CA ASN A 99 41.28 -58.06 -26.04
C ASN A 99 41.27 -56.74 -25.22
N GLN A 100 42.39 -56.01 -25.20
CA GLN A 100 42.45 -54.70 -24.52
C GLN A 100 41.54 -53.64 -25.17
N ILE A 101 41.35 -53.71 -26.50
CA ILE A 101 40.42 -52.83 -27.21
C ILE A 101 38.98 -53.14 -26.79
N GLU A 102 38.59 -54.42 -26.74
CA GLU A 102 37.25 -54.84 -26.29
C GLU A 102 36.97 -54.37 -24.85
N ASP A 103 37.96 -54.43 -23.96
CA ASP A 103 37.86 -53.89 -22.60
C ASP A 103 37.61 -52.37 -22.59
N LEU A 104 38.33 -51.62 -23.43
CA LEU A 104 38.16 -50.17 -23.54
C LEU A 104 36.83 -49.79 -24.18
N GLU A 105 36.34 -50.56 -25.15
CA GLU A 105 35.02 -50.33 -25.76
C GLU A 105 33.89 -50.43 -24.74
N ARG A 106 33.95 -51.44 -23.86
CA ARG A 106 32.99 -51.58 -22.75
C ARG A 106 33.04 -50.36 -21.82
N GLN A 107 34.24 -49.96 -21.39
CA GLN A 107 34.41 -48.79 -20.53
C GLN A 107 33.92 -47.48 -21.19
N ILE A 108 34.20 -47.29 -22.48
CA ILE A 108 33.74 -46.13 -23.24
C ILE A 108 32.20 -46.13 -23.32
N SER A 109 31.59 -47.29 -23.58
CA SER A 109 30.14 -47.44 -23.61
C SER A 109 29.50 -47.15 -22.26
N ASP A 110 30.11 -47.61 -21.16
CA ASP A 110 29.61 -47.33 -19.81
C ASP A 110 29.68 -45.83 -19.48
N LEU A 111 30.79 -45.16 -19.82
CA LEU A 111 30.92 -43.71 -19.66
C LEU A 111 29.95 -42.94 -20.56
N GLN A 112 29.69 -43.41 -21.77
CA GLN A 112 28.68 -42.82 -22.66
C GLN A 112 27.29 -42.89 -22.02
N ASN A 113 26.89 -44.06 -21.52
CA ASN A 113 25.61 -44.24 -20.84
C ASN A 113 25.48 -43.35 -19.60
N GLN A 114 26.57 -43.20 -18.82
CA GLN A 114 26.59 -42.29 -17.67
C GLN A 114 26.50 -40.82 -18.10
N GLN A 115 27.18 -40.45 -19.20
CA GLN A 115 27.14 -39.10 -19.76
C GLN A 115 25.72 -38.72 -20.19
N ASP A 116 25.04 -39.61 -20.91
CA ASP A 116 23.69 -39.35 -21.41
C ASP A 116 22.70 -39.16 -20.25
N ARG A 117 22.78 -40.02 -19.22
CA ARG A 117 21.97 -39.86 -17.99
C ARG A 117 22.22 -38.52 -17.28
N LEU A 118 23.48 -38.08 -17.18
CA LEU A 118 23.79 -36.78 -16.57
C LEU A 118 23.28 -35.61 -17.41
N ILE A 119 23.29 -35.73 -18.74
CA ILE A 119 22.73 -34.71 -19.64
C ILE A 119 21.22 -34.60 -19.44
N ASP A 120 20.52 -35.73 -19.31
CA ASP A 120 19.08 -35.75 -19.03
C ASP A 120 18.77 -35.10 -17.68
N GLN A 121 19.48 -35.51 -16.62
CA GLN A 121 19.34 -34.91 -15.28
C GLN A 121 19.65 -33.41 -15.28
N LYS A 122 20.64 -32.97 -16.07
CA LYS A 122 20.97 -31.55 -16.24
C LYS A 122 19.82 -30.79 -16.92
N ASN A 123 19.19 -31.37 -17.94
CA ASN A 123 18.03 -30.74 -18.63
C ASN A 123 16.82 -30.65 -17.69
N GLU A 124 16.55 -31.70 -16.92
CA GLU A 124 15.49 -31.71 -15.92
C GLU A 124 15.74 -30.65 -14.82
N LEU A 125 16.95 -30.60 -14.27
CA LEU A 125 17.34 -29.60 -13.28
C LEU A 125 17.21 -28.17 -13.83
N GLN A 126 17.61 -27.95 -15.09
CA GLN A 126 17.45 -26.65 -15.73
C GLN A 126 15.98 -26.24 -15.84
N SER A 127 15.10 -27.17 -16.25
CA SER A 127 13.66 -26.90 -16.35
C SER A 127 13.06 -26.55 -14.98
N ARG A 128 13.41 -27.32 -13.93
CA ARG A 128 12.99 -27.04 -12.55
C ARG A 128 13.49 -25.68 -12.04
N ILE A 129 14.70 -25.27 -12.42
CA ILE A 129 15.25 -23.95 -12.07
C ILE A 129 14.45 -22.82 -12.72
N GLU A 130 14.05 -23.00 -13.97
CA GLU A 130 13.23 -22.02 -14.71
C GLU A 130 11.82 -21.91 -14.10
N GLU A 131 11.19 -23.04 -13.77
CA GLU A 131 9.91 -23.06 -13.04
C GLU A 131 10.03 -22.37 -11.67
N PHE A 132 11.09 -22.67 -10.92
CA PHE A 132 11.33 -22.07 -9.63
C PHE A 132 11.56 -20.56 -9.74
N ARG A 133 12.28 -20.09 -10.77
CA ARG A 133 12.47 -18.65 -11.03
C ARG A 133 11.13 -17.95 -11.17
N THR A 134 10.23 -18.48 -12.00
CA THR A 134 8.89 -17.91 -12.20
C THR A 134 8.08 -17.89 -10.91
N LYS A 135 8.13 -18.99 -10.15
CA LYS A 135 7.44 -19.09 -8.85
C LYS A 135 8.01 -18.08 -7.84
N LYS A 136 9.33 -17.91 -7.81
CA LYS A 136 10.00 -16.92 -6.97
C LYS A 136 9.52 -15.51 -7.26
N GLU A 137 9.55 -15.08 -8.52
CA GLU A 137 9.11 -13.71 -8.89
C GLU A 137 7.63 -13.50 -8.56
N THR A 138 6.78 -14.51 -8.80
CA THR A 138 5.36 -14.46 -8.42
C THR A 138 5.17 -14.32 -6.90
N MET A 139 5.94 -15.07 -6.12
CA MET A 139 5.87 -15.01 -4.65
C MET A 139 6.39 -13.69 -4.10
N LYS A 140 7.45 -13.13 -4.71
CA LYS A 140 7.96 -11.78 -4.38
C LYS A 140 6.90 -10.71 -4.62
N ALA A 141 6.30 -10.69 -5.81
CA ALA A 141 5.24 -9.73 -6.14
C ALA A 141 4.03 -9.85 -5.19
N ARG A 142 3.61 -11.08 -4.86
CA ARG A 142 2.53 -11.30 -3.88
C ARG A 142 2.89 -10.83 -2.48
N HIS A 143 4.13 -11.06 -2.05
CA HIS A 143 4.60 -10.60 -0.74
C HIS A 143 4.62 -9.06 -0.68
N GLU A 144 5.11 -8.40 -1.72
CA GLU A 144 5.11 -6.94 -1.83
C GLU A 144 3.69 -6.36 -1.84
N ALA A 145 2.78 -6.94 -2.63
CA ALA A 145 1.38 -6.52 -2.66
C ALA A 145 0.69 -6.72 -1.30
N ALA A 146 0.94 -7.83 -0.62
CA ALA A 146 0.40 -8.09 0.72
C ALA A 146 0.95 -7.09 1.74
N LYS A 147 2.25 -6.76 1.67
CA LYS A 147 2.88 -5.76 2.52
C LYS A 147 2.26 -4.37 2.30
N ALA A 148 2.10 -3.94 1.05
CA ALA A 148 1.44 -2.68 0.72
C ALA A 148 -0.01 -2.64 1.22
N SER A 149 -0.76 -3.74 1.07
CA SER A 149 -2.14 -3.85 1.55
C SER A 149 -2.22 -3.76 3.08
N SER A 150 -1.29 -4.36 3.81
CA SER A 150 -1.19 -4.25 5.27
C SER A 150 -0.92 -2.81 5.69
N THR A 151 0.05 -2.14 5.05
CA THR A 151 0.38 -0.74 5.34
C THR A 151 -0.80 0.20 5.09
N VAL A 152 -1.56 0.01 4.00
CA VAL A 152 -2.78 0.79 3.74
C VAL A 152 -3.84 0.52 4.80
N SER A 153 -4.04 -0.73 5.20
CA SER A 153 -5.04 -1.09 6.22
C SER A 153 -4.69 -0.51 7.60
N GLU A 154 -3.41 -0.53 7.97
CA GLU A 154 -2.90 0.12 9.18
C GLU A 154 -3.09 1.64 9.13
N ALA A 155 -2.77 2.29 8.01
CA ALA A 155 -2.98 3.73 7.84
C ALA A 155 -4.47 4.11 7.94
N MET A 156 -5.35 3.34 7.30
CA MET A 156 -6.81 3.57 7.37
C MET A 156 -7.35 3.41 8.79
N THR A 157 -6.86 2.42 9.55
CA THR A 157 -7.25 2.22 10.94
C THR A 157 -6.79 3.39 11.81
N ALA A 158 -5.52 3.80 11.67
CA ALA A 158 -4.97 4.94 12.40
C ALA A 158 -5.72 6.25 12.11
N THR A 159 -6.06 6.50 10.84
CA THR A 159 -6.88 7.65 10.44
C THR A 159 -8.31 7.55 10.95
N GLY A 160 -8.91 6.35 11.00
CA GLY A 160 -10.24 6.14 11.57
C GLY A 160 -10.32 6.47 13.06
N GLU A 161 -9.29 6.11 13.83
CA GLU A 161 -9.17 6.49 15.25
C GLU A 161 -9.11 8.02 15.42
N GLU A 162 -8.32 8.70 14.58
CA GLU A 162 -8.24 10.16 14.58
C GLU A 162 -9.57 10.83 14.18
N PHE A 163 -10.29 10.27 13.21
CA PHE A 163 -11.61 10.75 12.81
C PHE A 163 -12.67 10.55 13.90
N GLU A 164 -12.63 9.45 14.66
CA GLU A 164 -13.52 9.24 15.81
C GLU A 164 -13.29 10.33 16.88
N ASP A 165 -12.02 10.66 17.15
CA ASP A 165 -11.65 11.74 18.07
C ASP A 165 -12.16 13.10 17.62
N VAL A 166 -11.99 13.42 16.33
CA VAL A 166 -12.50 14.66 15.73
C VAL A 166 -14.04 14.70 15.76
N GLY A 167 -14.72 13.60 15.44
CA GLY A 167 -16.19 13.52 15.49
C GLY A 167 -16.74 13.82 16.89
N ARG A 168 -16.13 13.24 17.93
CA ARG A 168 -16.50 13.54 19.32
C ARG A 168 -16.21 15.00 19.71
N ALA A 169 -15.20 15.63 19.12
CA ALA A 169 -14.92 17.04 19.37
C ALA A 169 -15.99 17.94 18.73
N ILE A 170 -16.45 17.60 17.53
CA ILE A 170 -17.54 18.31 16.83
C ILE A 170 -18.85 18.17 17.61
N GLU A 171 -19.23 16.96 18.03
CA GLU A 171 -20.47 16.72 18.79
C GLU A 171 -20.54 17.56 20.08
N ARG A 172 -19.41 17.69 20.81
CA ARG A 172 -19.35 18.58 22.00
C ARG A 172 -19.48 20.05 21.65
N ALA A 173 -18.93 20.46 20.52
CA ALA A 173 -19.03 21.85 20.06
C ALA A 173 -20.48 22.17 19.66
N GLU A 174 -21.17 21.24 19.00
CA GLU A 174 -22.59 21.33 18.67
C GLU A 174 -23.43 21.42 19.94
N GLU A 175 -23.27 20.50 20.90
CA GLU A 175 -24.00 20.52 22.18
C GLU A 175 -23.79 21.85 22.94
N GLN A 176 -22.55 22.37 22.94
CA GLN A 176 -22.24 23.65 23.58
C GLN A 176 -22.90 24.83 22.87
N THR A 177 -22.95 24.82 21.54
CA THR A 177 -23.65 25.84 20.75
C THR A 177 -25.15 25.77 20.98
N GLU A 178 -25.76 24.58 20.94
CA GLU A 178 -27.19 24.39 21.23
C GLU A 178 -27.56 24.87 22.64
N ASP A 179 -26.73 24.57 23.64
CA ASP A 179 -26.91 25.04 25.02
C ASP A 179 -26.73 26.57 25.13
N MET A 180 -25.84 27.16 24.33
CA MET A 180 -25.69 28.62 24.23
C MET A 180 -26.91 29.27 23.56
N GLU A 181 -27.43 28.69 22.48
CA GLU A 181 -28.64 29.13 21.78
C GLU A 181 -29.89 29.00 22.66
N ALA A 182 -30.03 27.88 23.37
CA ALA A 182 -31.13 27.67 24.33
C ALA A 182 -31.08 28.69 25.48
N ARG A 183 -29.88 29.02 25.99
CA ARG A 183 -29.71 30.11 26.96
C ARG A 183 -30.07 31.46 26.37
N ALA A 184 -29.67 31.75 25.13
CA ALA A 184 -30.02 33.00 24.46
C ALA A 184 -31.54 33.12 24.29
N ALA A 185 -32.21 32.09 23.79
CA ALA A 185 -33.66 32.04 23.65
C ALA A 185 -34.39 32.19 25.00
N ALA A 186 -33.89 31.55 26.06
CA ALA A 186 -34.45 31.72 27.41
C ALA A 186 -34.27 33.15 27.94
N MET A 187 -33.14 33.81 27.62
CA MET A 187 -32.93 35.22 27.97
C MET A 187 -33.85 36.15 27.19
N ASP A 188 -34.08 35.87 25.90
CA ASP A 188 -35.04 36.62 25.08
C ASP A 188 -36.48 36.46 25.62
N GLU A 189 -36.89 35.24 26.01
CA GLU A 189 -38.20 34.99 26.66
C GLU A 189 -38.33 35.68 28.03
N LEU A 190 -37.26 35.70 28.84
CA LEU A 190 -37.24 36.44 30.12
C LEU A 190 -37.32 37.96 29.93
N HIS A 191 -36.76 38.48 28.83
CA HIS A 191 -36.88 39.89 28.46
C HIS A 191 -38.30 40.22 27.96
N GLU A 192 -38.89 39.37 27.11
CA GLU A 192 -40.25 39.57 26.58
C GLU A 192 -41.33 39.41 27.65
N SER A 193 -41.15 38.51 28.61
CA SER A 193 -42.05 38.32 29.76
C SER A 193 -41.94 39.42 30.83
N GLY A 194 -40.97 40.34 30.72
CA GLY A 194 -40.75 41.44 31.67
C GLY A 194 -40.14 41.02 33.02
N ALA A 195 -39.83 39.73 33.20
CA ALA A 195 -39.26 39.19 34.44
C ALA A 195 -37.84 39.72 34.72
N PHE A 196 -37.11 40.12 33.68
CA PHE A 196 -35.78 40.70 33.84
C PHE A 196 -35.81 42.11 34.46
N ASP A 197 -36.85 42.90 34.16
CA ASP A 197 -37.06 44.24 34.69
C ASP A 197 -37.50 44.20 36.18
N ASP A 198 -38.21 43.12 36.57
CA ASP A 198 -38.62 42.85 37.94
C ASP A 198 -37.41 42.65 38.89
N VAL A 199 -36.37 41.97 38.43
CA VAL A 199 -35.16 41.67 39.24
C VAL A 199 -34.17 42.84 39.32
N LEU A 200 -34.15 43.72 38.31
CA LEU A 200 -33.26 44.89 38.27
C LEU A 200 -33.88 46.14 38.90
N SER A 201 -35.19 46.15 39.16
CA SER A 201 -35.84 47.25 39.87
C SER A 201 -35.57 47.19 41.38
N ASP A 202 -35.06 48.27 41.96
CA ASP A 202 -34.95 48.48 43.43
C ASP A 202 -36.35 48.77 44.07
N LYS A 203 -37.42 48.32 43.42
CA LYS A 203 -38.81 48.59 43.83
C LYS A 203 -39.38 47.39 44.57
N ASP A 204 -39.73 47.59 45.84
CA ASP A 204 -40.36 46.55 46.66
C ASP A 204 -41.78 46.24 46.13
N ASN A 205 -42.30 45.04 46.45
CA ASN A 205 -43.61 44.55 45.99
C ASN A 205 -44.77 45.53 46.29
N ILE A 206 -44.63 46.32 47.37
CA ILE A 206 -45.60 47.35 47.79
C ILE A 206 -45.61 48.57 46.84
N ASP A 207 -44.45 48.98 46.32
CA ASP A 207 -44.35 50.12 45.41
C ASP A 207 -44.98 49.81 44.05
N ARG A 208 -44.88 48.55 43.59
CA ARG A 208 -45.55 48.05 42.39
C ARG A 208 -47.07 48.00 42.54
N GLU A 209 -47.57 47.52 43.68
CA GLU A 209 -49.01 47.46 43.93
C GLU A 209 -49.60 48.89 44.02
N LEU A 210 -48.83 49.86 44.53
CA LEU A 210 -49.20 51.29 44.53
C LEU A 210 -49.14 51.94 43.14
N GLU A 211 -48.17 51.62 42.28
CA GLU A 211 -48.09 52.10 40.89
C GLU A 211 -49.18 51.48 40.01
N GLN A 212 -49.50 50.21 40.22
CA GLN A 212 -50.59 49.54 39.53
C GLN A 212 -51.95 50.09 39.99
N LEU A 213 -52.13 50.34 41.29
CA LEU A 213 -53.29 51.06 41.82
C LEU A 213 -53.36 52.53 41.38
N SER A 214 -52.23 53.21 41.18
CA SER A 214 -52.21 54.60 40.69
C SER A 214 -52.48 54.68 39.19
N THR A 215 -52.05 53.67 38.43
CA THR A 215 -52.36 53.55 36.99
C THR A 215 -53.81 53.11 36.80
N ASP A 216 -54.30 52.12 37.56
CA ASP A 216 -55.72 51.75 37.56
C ASP A 216 -56.58 52.92 38.02
N SER A 217 -56.24 53.62 39.12
CA SER A 217 -57.00 54.83 39.52
C SER A 217 -56.84 56.01 38.57
N GLY A 218 -55.72 56.11 37.85
CA GLY A 218 -55.51 57.07 36.78
C GLY A 218 -56.38 56.76 35.56
N VAL A 219 -56.48 55.50 35.17
CA VAL A 219 -57.35 55.00 34.10
C VAL A 219 -58.82 55.07 34.51
N GLU A 220 -59.17 54.78 35.77
CA GLU A 220 -60.52 54.96 36.32
C GLU A 220 -60.90 56.44 36.39
N ALA A 221 -59.96 57.32 36.77
CA ALA A 221 -60.15 58.77 36.73
C ALA A 221 -60.27 59.28 35.30
N GLU A 222 -59.51 58.76 34.34
CA GLU A 222 -59.60 59.10 32.92
C GLU A 222 -60.89 58.54 32.29
N LEU A 223 -61.38 57.38 32.75
CA LEU A 223 -62.69 56.81 32.40
C LEU A 223 -63.86 57.58 33.05
N GLU A 224 -63.69 58.11 34.25
CA GLU A 224 -64.65 58.99 34.93
C GLU A 224 -64.65 60.40 34.33
N THR A 225 -63.50 60.88 33.87
CA THR A 225 -63.38 62.11 33.06
C THR A 225 -64.02 61.90 31.69
N LEU A 226 -63.77 60.78 31.01
CA LEU A 226 -64.48 60.41 29.78
C LEU A 226 -66.00 60.20 30.00
N LYS A 227 -66.44 59.68 31.15
CA LYS A 227 -67.87 59.58 31.49
C LYS A 227 -68.50 60.92 31.86
N SER A 228 -67.75 61.86 32.43
CA SER A 228 -68.23 63.20 32.75
C SER A 228 -68.19 64.15 31.55
N ASP A 229 -67.22 63.98 30.64
CA ASP A 229 -67.18 64.64 29.33
C ASP A 229 -68.25 64.10 28.37
N VAL A 230 -68.60 62.82 28.43
CA VAL A 230 -69.74 62.26 27.65
C VAL A 230 -71.10 62.57 28.30
N GLY A 231 -71.10 63.04 29.57
CA GLY A 231 -72.31 63.37 30.33
C GLY A 231 -72.66 64.86 30.41
N ALA A 232 -71.78 65.75 29.92
CA ALA A 232 -71.93 67.19 30.07
C ALA A 232 -71.55 67.95 28.79
N ASP A 233 -71.95 67.46 27.62
CA ASP A 233 -72.08 68.29 26.41
C ASP A 233 -73.10 67.66 25.45
N ASP A 234 -74.39 67.96 25.71
CA ASP A 234 -75.50 67.74 24.78
C ASP A 234 -76.50 68.91 24.91
N ALA A 235 -76.09 70.09 24.43
CA ALA A 235 -76.98 71.20 24.03
C ALA A 235 -76.27 72.20 23.10
N GLU A 236 -76.06 71.74 21.86
CA GLU A 236 -76.51 72.41 20.63
C GLU A 236 -75.92 73.79 20.25
N SER A 237 -75.07 73.81 19.21
CA SER A 237 -75.36 74.50 17.93
C SER A 237 -74.24 74.33 16.89
N ALA A 238 -74.62 73.77 15.74
CA ALA A 238 -73.92 73.77 14.45
C ALA A 238 -73.78 75.23 13.88
N PRO A 239 -73.18 75.52 12.69
CA PRO A 239 -72.80 74.58 11.63
C PRO A 239 -71.54 74.96 10.77
N GLU A 240 -71.27 74.11 9.75
CA GLU A 240 -70.59 74.41 8.45
C GLU A 240 -69.09 74.81 8.48
N GLN A 241 -68.21 74.51 7.52
CA GLN A 241 -68.21 73.83 6.22
C GLN A 241 -66.70 73.69 5.81
N THR A 242 -66.35 72.60 5.11
CA THR A 242 -65.38 72.47 3.99
C THR A 242 -64.06 73.28 3.91
N GLY A 243 -62.97 72.59 3.56
CA GLY A 243 -61.75 73.15 2.93
C GLY A 243 -60.51 72.31 3.29
N GLU A 244 -59.96 71.52 2.36
CA GLU A 244 -58.67 71.76 1.65
C GLU A 244 -57.43 71.61 2.58
N ALA A 245 -56.61 70.56 2.42
CA ALA A 245 -55.61 70.30 1.37
C ALA A 245 -54.22 70.83 1.76
N ASP A 246 -53.20 69.97 1.54
CA ASP A 246 -51.77 70.27 1.37
C ASP A 246 -51.06 70.99 2.54
N GLU A 247 -49.76 70.94 2.75
CA GLU A 247 -48.53 70.50 2.07
C GLU A 247 -47.49 70.56 3.24
N ALA A 248 -46.45 69.76 3.36
CA ALA A 248 -45.20 69.80 2.62
C ALA A 248 -44.25 68.90 3.44
N GLU A 249 -43.65 67.86 2.86
CA GLU A 249 -42.43 67.95 2.06
C GLU A 249 -41.20 68.21 2.92
N LEU A 250 -40.33 67.20 3.00
CA LEU A 250 -38.89 67.31 2.79
C LEU A 250 -38.39 65.89 2.45
N THR A 251 -38.45 65.60 1.16
CA THR A 251 -37.61 64.63 0.45
C THR A 251 -36.17 65.14 0.37
N ASP A 252 -35.26 64.21 0.04
CA ASP A 252 -33.91 64.35 -0.53
C ASP A 252 -32.82 63.73 0.38
N LEU A 253 -32.03 62.73 -0.03
CA LEU A 253 -31.67 62.20 -1.35
C LEU A 253 -31.01 60.81 -1.22
N GLU A 254 -31.12 60.04 -2.31
CA GLU A 254 -30.15 59.08 -2.89
C GLU A 254 -29.78 57.84 -2.04
N GLY A 255 -30.07 56.59 -2.41
CA GLY A 255 -30.24 56.01 -3.74
C GLY A 255 -28.90 55.49 -4.26
N GLU A 256 -28.68 54.17 -4.20
CA GLU A 256 -28.09 53.41 -5.31
C GLU A 256 -28.24 51.89 -5.07
N ASP A 257 -28.45 51.21 -6.21
CA ASP A 257 -29.17 49.96 -6.37
C ASP A 257 -28.38 48.69 -6.08
N GLN A 258 -29.19 47.64 -5.93
CA GLN A 258 -28.88 46.23 -6.12
C GLN A 258 -28.43 45.93 -7.57
N ASP A 259 -27.72 44.81 -7.72
CA ASP A 259 -27.62 43.90 -8.87
C ASP A 259 -26.20 43.73 -9.42
N GLU A 260 -25.58 42.59 -9.11
CA GLU A 260 -25.18 41.63 -10.15
C GLU A 260 -24.70 40.32 -9.51
N VAL A 261 -25.60 39.33 -9.57
CA VAL A 261 -25.28 37.90 -9.51
C VAL A 261 -24.97 37.48 -10.95
N GLU A 262 -23.88 36.74 -11.16
CA GLU A 262 -23.49 35.93 -12.34
C GLU A 262 -22.14 36.30 -12.96
N ALA A 263 -21.06 35.68 -12.47
CA ALA A 263 -19.92 35.23 -13.29
C ALA A 263 -18.86 34.52 -12.42
N GLU A 264 -18.98 33.20 -12.21
CA GLU A 264 -17.79 32.33 -12.05
C GLU A 264 -18.16 30.83 -12.05
N LEU A 265 -18.87 30.41 -13.11
CA LEU A 265 -19.12 28.99 -13.38
C LEU A 265 -18.74 28.68 -14.83
N ALA A 266 -17.45 28.79 -15.15
CA ALA A 266 -16.86 28.26 -16.39
C ALA A 266 -15.32 28.24 -16.33
N GLU A 267 -14.71 27.41 -15.47
CA GLU A 267 -13.31 27.01 -15.68
C GLU A 267 -13.05 25.61 -15.13
N LEU A 268 -13.43 24.59 -15.91
CA LEU A 268 -13.13 23.19 -15.63
C LEU A 268 -12.75 22.42 -16.91
N GLN A 269 -12.04 23.02 -17.86
CA GLN A 269 -11.67 22.32 -19.10
C GLN A 269 -10.50 23.00 -19.82
N ASP A 270 -9.27 22.91 -19.28
CA ASP A 270 -8.06 23.10 -20.11
C ASP A 270 -6.72 22.60 -19.49
N GLU A 271 -6.71 21.61 -18.58
CA GLU A 271 -5.48 20.93 -18.15
C GLU A 271 -5.50 19.40 -18.35
N GLU A 272 -6.23 18.92 -19.36
CA GLU A 272 -6.03 17.57 -19.93
C GLU A 272 -5.60 17.61 -21.42
N SER A 273 -4.89 18.69 -21.81
CA SER A 273 -4.20 18.74 -23.10
C SER A 273 -2.99 19.66 -23.10
N ALA A 274 -1.91 19.21 -22.45
CA ALA A 274 -0.54 19.63 -22.75
C ALA A 274 0.44 18.47 -22.52
#